data_AF-A0A0A7V1C4-F1
#
_entry.id   AF-A0A0A7V1C4-F1
#
_cell.length_a   1.000
_cell.length_b   1.000
_cell.length_c   1.000
_cell.angle_alpha   90.00
_cell.angle_beta   90.00
_cell.angle_gamma   90.00
#
_symmetry.space_group_name_H-M   'P 1'
#
loop_
_entity.id
_entity.type
_entity.pdbx_description
1 polymer ?
#
loop_
_entity_poly.entity_id
_entity_poly.type
_entity_poly.pdbx_seq_one_letter_code
_entity_poly.pdbx_strand_id
1 'polypeptide(L)'
;MSETVEEKPETVVEATEEVVEATEEVVEAKPQQPTKAKVVDKWGIAHIFSSYNNTIIHITDLTGAETVSISSGGHHVNADRYESSPFAAMKAANVVTESAKTKGFTGLHIRVRAVGGVGSRVPGPGAQAAIRALARGGFKIGKIDDVTPIPHDTTRKKGGKRGRRV
;
A
#
# COMPACT_ATOMS: atom_id res chain seq x y z
N MET A 1 10.24 91.55 5.24
CA MET A 1 9.17 92.20 4.46
C MET A 1 8.73 91.14 3.46
N SER A 2 7.75 90.30 3.83
CA SER A 2 6.31 90.41 3.48
C SER A 2 6.09 90.12 1.99
N GLU A 3 5.24 89.24 1.47
CA GLU A 3 4.11 88.36 1.87
C GLU A 3 3.95 87.32 0.71
N THR A 4 3.57 86.05 0.93
CA THR A 4 2.25 85.43 0.56
C THR A 4 1.45 86.16 -0.54
N VAL A 5 0.90 85.50 -1.57
CA VAL A 5 -0.36 84.70 -1.67
C VAL A 5 -0.30 83.88 -3.00
N GLU A 6 -0.43 82.54 -3.02
CA GLU A 6 -1.64 81.74 -3.36
C GLU A 6 -2.32 82.15 -4.70
N GLU A 7 -2.65 81.27 -5.65
CA GLU A 7 -3.60 80.15 -5.52
C GLU A 7 -3.45 79.14 -6.69
N LYS A 8 -3.69 77.87 -6.38
CA LYS A 8 -3.80 76.64 -7.22
C LYS A 8 -5.19 76.60 -7.92
N PRO A 9 -5.49 75.72 -8.92
CA PRO A 9 -5.84 74.30 -8.65
C PRO A 9 -5.41 73.29 -9.77
N GLU A 10 -4.91 72.08 -9.48
CA GLU A 10 -5.57 70.88 -8.89
C GLU A 10 -6.39 69.97 -9.82
N THR A 11 -6.01 69.77 -11.09
CA THR A 11 -6.74 68.81 -11.96
C THR A 11 -5.89 67.76 -12.69
N VAL A 12 -4.63 67.52 -12.29
CA VAL A 12 -3.75 66.57 -13.01
C VAL A 12 -3.21 65.43 -12.13
N VAL A 13 -3.56 65.38 -10.83
CA VAL A 13 -2.92 64.43 -9.89
C VAL A 13 -3.74 63.14 -9.66
N GLU A 14 -5.06 63.18 -9.90
CA GLU A 14 -5.95 62.05 -9.60
C GLU A 14 -5.95 60.95 -10.68
N ALA A 15 -5.52 61.24 -11.92
CA ALA A 15 -5.50 60.25 -13.01
C ALA A 15 -4.24 59.36 -13.00
N THR A 16 -3.27 59.65 -12.13
CA THR A 16 -1.98 58.93 -12.07
C THR A 16 -1.92 57.88 -10.97
N GLU A 17 -2.83 57.85 -10.00
CA GLU A 17 -2.83 56.83 -8.93
C GLU A 17 -3.63 55.56 -9.28
N GLU A 18 -4.74 55.66 -10.03
CA GLU A 18 -5.51 54.46 -10.45
C GLU A 18 -4.76 53.56 -11.45
N VAL A 19 -3.80 54.10 -12.20
CA VAL A 19 -3.03 53.30 -13.17
C VAL A 19 -1.86 52.55 -12.49
N VAL A 20 -1.38 53.01 -11.34
CA VAL A 20 -0.30 52.30 -10.60
C VAL A 20 -0.86 51.14 -9.78
N GLU A 21 -2.07 51.26 -9.24
CA GLU A 21 -2.73 50.18 -8.49
C GLU A 21 -3.20 49.03 -9.39
N ALA A 22 -3.59 49.32 -10.64
CA ALA A 22 -3.99 48.29 -11.60
C ALA A 22 -2.82 47.52 -12.24
N THR A 23 -1.56 47.92 -11.99
CA THR A 23 -0.38 47.27 -12.58
C THR A 23 0.34 46.33 -11.59
N GLU A 24 0.04 46.39 -10.29
CA GLU A 24 0.63 45.48 -9.29
C GLU A 24 -0.15 44.18 -9.06
N GLU A 25 -1.44 44.09 -9.43
CA GLU A 25 -2.24 42.86 -9.20
C GLU A 25 -2.05 41.73 -10.25
N VAL A 26 -1.24 41.93 -11.31
CA VAL A 26 -1.02 40.89 -12.34
C VAL A 26 0.33 40.17 -12.22
N VAL A 27 1.14 40.47 -11.20
CA VAL A 27 2.44 39.81 -10.99
C VAL A 27 2.55 39.14 -9.62
N GLU A 28 1.58 38.30 -9.28
CA GLU A 28 1.79 37.20 -8.32
C GLU A 28 1.46 35.85 -8.97
N ALA A 29 2.20 35.54 -10.04
CA ALA A 29 2.31 34.17 -10.52
C ALA A 29 3.07 33.35 -9.47
N LYS A 30 2.32 32.73 -8.55
CA LYS A 30 2.84 31.70 -7.63
C LYS A 30 3.76 30.75 -8.39
N PRO A 31 4.96 30.43 -7.88
CA PRO A 31 5.88 29.53 -8.57
C PRO A 31 5.18 28.18 -8.79
N GLN A 32 4.87 27.89 -10.05
CA GLN A 32 4.21 26.67 -10.44
C GLN A 32 5.20 25.53 -10.18
N GLN A 33 5.00 24.82 -9.08
CA GLN A 33 5.81 23.67 -8.70
C GLN A 33 5.90 22.73 -9.92
N PRO A 34 7.09 22.17 -10.22
CA PRO A 34 7.23 21.26 -11.34
C PRO A 34 6.21 20.13 -11.14
N THR A 35 5.25 20.04 -12.06
CA THR A 35 4.19 19.04 -12.01
C THR A 35 4.87 17.68 -12.01
N LYS A 36 4.95 17.06 -10.83
CA LYS A 36 5.56 15.74 -10.64
C LYS A 36 4.95 14.83 -11.70
N ALA A 37 5.79 14.32 -12.59
CA ALA A 37 5.39 13.33 -13.57
C ALA A 37 4.56 12.26 -12.84
N LYS A 38 3.33 12.02 -13.29
CA LYS A 38 2.44 11.04 -12.67
C LYS A 38 3.16 9.70 -12.64
N VAL A 39 3.68 9.33 -11.47
CA VAL A 39 4.22 7.99 -11.25
C VAL A 39 3.04 7.05 -11.45
N VAL A 40 3.04 6.33 -12.57
CA VAL A 40 2.00 5.35 -12.86
C VAL A 40 2.09 4.28 -11.78
N ASP A 41 1.09 4.25 -10.90
CA ASP A 41 1.04 3.27 -9.83
C ASP A 41 0.89 1.88 -10.44
N LYS A 42 1.89 1.03 -10.25
CA LYS A 42 1.85 -0.37 -10.70
C LYS A 42 1.32 -1.23 -9.57
N TRP A 43 0.12 -1.77 -9.79
CA TRP A 43 -0.59 -2.61 -8.84
C TRP A 43 -0.34 -4.08 -9.11
N GLY A 44 -0.25 -4.86 -8.03
CA GLY A 44 -0.20 -6.33 -8.07
C GLY A 44 -1.09 -6.95 -6.99
N ILE A 45 -1.07 -8.28 -6.91
CA ILE A 45 -1.81 -9.03 -5.90
C ILE A 45 -0.82 -9.78 -5.00
N ALA A 46 -0.98 -9.66 -3.69
CA ALA A 46 -0.27 -10.43 -2.69
C ALA A 46 -1.17 -11.53 -2.14
N HIS A 47 -0.94 -12.76 -2.59
CA HIS A 47 -1.54 -13.96 -2.06
C HIS A 47 -0.80 -14.40 -0.79
N ILE A 48 -1.47 -14.30 0.35
CA ILE A 48 -0.94 -14.72 1.64
C ILE A 48 -1.65 -16.01 2.03
N PHE A 49 -0.97 -17.13 1.83
CA PHE A 49 -1.43 -18.42 2.35
C PHE A 49 -0.89 -18.62 3.76
N SER A 50 -1.77 -18.67 4.75
CA SER A 50 -1.38 -18.88 6.14
C SER A 50 -2.08 -20.10 6.72
N SER A 51 -1.28 -21.10 7.05
CA SER A 51 -1.69 -22.31 7.75
C SER A 51 -1.06 -22.37 9.14
N TYR A 52 -1.46 -23.34 9.96
CA TYR A 52 -0.84 -23.57 11.27
C TYR A 52 0.61 -24.04 11.18
N ASN A 53 1.02 -24.59 10.03
CA ASN A 53 2.34 -25.19 9.86
C ASN A 53 3.27 -24.29 9.06
N ASN A 54 2.76 -23.50 8.11
CA ASN A 54 3.59 -22.63 7.28
C ASN A 54 2.81 -21.39 6.81
N THR A 55 3.54 -20.31 6.51
CA THR A 55 3.03 -19.10 5.85
C THR A 55 3.79 -18.87 4.54
N ILE A 56 3.06 -18.72 3.44
CA ILE A 56 3.60 -18.48 2.10
C ILE A 56 3.08 -17.13 1.62
N ILE A 57 3.99 -16.30 1.14
CA ILE A 57 3.69 -14.99 0.56
C ILE A 57 4.09 -15.05 -0.90
N HIS A 58 3.11 -14.81 -1.75
CA HIS A 58 3.25 -14.93 -3.20
C HIS A 58 2.69 -13.67 -3.83
N ILE A 59 3.54 -12.89 -4.50
CA ILE A 59 3.13 -11.71 -5.24
C ILE A 59 3.01 -12.06 -6.70
N THR A 60 1.89 -11.67 -7.30
CA THR A 60 1.56 -11.83 -8.71
C THR A 60 1.16 -10.49 -9.32
N ASP A 61 1.05 -10.49 -10.64
CA ASP A 61 0.37 -9.44 -11.38
C ASP A 61 -1.15 -9.45 -11.12
N LEU A 62 -1.89 -8.51 -11.73
CA LEU A 62 -3.35 -8.42 -11.54
C LEU A 62 -4.12 -9.61 -12.10
N THR A 63 -3.61 -10.27 -13.16
CA THR A 63 -4.25 -11.47 -13.70
C THR A 63 -4.05 -12.68 -12.80
N GLY A 64 -2.99 -12.68 -12.00
CA GLY A 64 -2.60 -13.79 -11.14
C GLY A 64 -1.84 -14.90 -11.86
N ALA A 65 -1.54 -14.73 -13.16
CA ALA A 65 -0.84 -15.73 -13.96
C ALA A 65 0.68 -15.63 -13.78
N GLU A 66 1.23 -14.42 -13.71
CA GLU A 66 2.66 -14.21 -13.63
C GLU A 66 3.13 -13.97 -12.19
N THR A 67 4.14 -14.73 -11.78
CA THR A 67 4.72 -14.62 -10.44
C THR A 67 5.84 -13.61 -10.40
N VAL A 68 5.69 -12.62 -9.52
CA VAL A 68 6.69 -11.59 -9.24
C VAL A 68 7.71 -12.12 -8.25
N SER A 69 7.25 -12.62 -7.10
CA SER A 69 8.12 -13.18 -6.08
C SER A 69 7.35 -14.13 -5.19
N ILE A 70 8.04 -15.13 -4.68
CA ILE A 70 7.49 -16.11 -3.76
C ILE A 70 8.49 -16.36 -2.63
N SER A 71 7.99 -16.41 -1.41
CA SER A 71 8.78 -16.82 -0.27
C SER A 71 7.88 -17.47 0.79
N SER A 72 8.42 -18.42 1.52
CA SER A 72 7.72 -19.07 2.63
C SER A 72 8.49 -18.91 3.93
N GLY A 73 7.80 -19.04 5.06
CA GLY A 73 8.42 -18.97 6.38
C GLY A 73 9.52 -20.01 6.57
N GLY A 74 9.34 -21.21 6.02
CA GLY A 74 10.35 -22.28 6.08
C GLY A 74 11.63 -22.03 5.29
N HIS A 75 11.64 -21.14 4.30
CA HIS A 75 12.90 -20.73 3.67
C HIS A 75 13.79 -19.89 4.60
N HIS A 76 13.22 -19.27 5.63
CA HIS A 76 13.92 -18.32 6.50
C HIS A 76 14.25 -18.88 7.88
N VAL A 77 13.75 -20.08 8.20
CA VAL A 77 13.91 -20.70 9.51
C VAL A 77 14.23 -22.17 9.33
N ASN A 78 15.30 -22.63 9.99
CA ASN A 78 15.79 -24.01 9.88
C ASN A 78 14.99 -25.03 10.72
N ALA A 79 14.12 -24.56 11.60
CA ALA A 79 13.35 -25.41 12.50
C ALA A 79 11.90 -25.50 12.04
N ASP A 80 11.45 -26.71 11.73
CA ASP A 80 10.13 -27.02 11.15
C ASP A 80 8.96 -26.43 11.97
N ARG A 81 9.07 -26.45 13.30
CA ARG A 81 8.01 -25.91 14.19
C ARG A 81 7.80 -24.40 14.06
N TYR A 82 8.78 -23.67 13.52
CA TYR A 82 8.77 -22.21 13.45
C TYR A 82 8.42 -21.67 12.05
N GLU A 83 8.12 -22.55 11.09
CA GLU A 83 7.71 -22.16 9.74
C GLU A 83 6.45 -21.28 9.71
N SER A 84 5.48 -21.52 10.60
CA SER A 84 4.27 -20.71 10.73
C SER A 84 4.42 -19.50 11.64
N SER A 85 5.58 -19.34 12.30
CA SER A 85 5.76 -18.30 13.30
C SER A 85 5.60 -16.90 12.67
N PRO A 86 5.06 -15.93 13.42
CA PRO A 86 4.98 -14.53 12.97
C PRO A 86 6.34 -13.96 12.55
N PHE A 87 7.41 -14.40 13.21
CA PHE A 87 8.77 -13.98 12.88
C PHE A 87 9.21 -14.48 11.51
N ALA A 88 8.97 -15.75 11.19
CA ALA A 88 9.27 -16.31 9.88
C ALA A 88 8.48 -15.60 8.77
N ALA A 89 7.19 -15.33 9.02
CA ALA A 89 6.32 -14.61 8.09
C ALA A 89 6.81 -13.18 7.80
N MET A 90 7.30 -12.46 8.82
CA MET A 90 7.87 -11.12 8.63
C MET A 90 9.14 -11.16 7.77
N LYS A 91 10.05 -12.12 8.00
CA LYS A 91 11.24 -12.28 7.17
C LYS A 91 10.89 -12.59 5.71
N ALA A 92 9.95 -13.51 5.50
CA ALA A 92 9.45 -13.83 4.17
C ALA A 92 8.87 -12.59 3.46
N ALA A 93 8.10 -11.77 4.18
CA ALA A 93 7.50 -10.57 3.64
C ALA A 93 8.55 -9.54 3.21
N ASN A 94 9.63 -9.36 3.98
CA ASN A 94 10.69 -8.42 3.66
C ASN A 94 11.41 -8.78 2.36
N VAL A 95 11.78 -10.05 2.18
CA VAL A 95 12.45 -10.53 0.95
C VAL A 95 11.56 -10.36 -0.29
N VAL A 96 10.28 -10.68 -0.14
CA VAL A 96 9.28 -10.51 -1.19
C VAL A 96 9.09 -9.02 -1.53
N THR A 97 9.12 -8.15 -0.51
CA THR A 97 9.00 -6.69 -0.66
C THR A 97 10.17 -6.12 -1.43
N GLU A 98 11.40 -6.47 -1.06
CA GLU A 98 12.62 -6.02 -1.75
C GLU A 98 12.57 -6.42 -3.23
N SER A 99 12.21 -7.68 -3.51
CA SER A 99 12.09 -8.19 -4.88
C SER A 99 11.01 -7.47 -5.68
N ALA A 100 9.85 -7.17 -5.08
CA ALA A 100 8.75 -6.47 -5.74
C ALA A 100 9.04 -4.97 -5.97
N LYS A 101 9.81 -4.33 -5.07
CA LYS A 101 10.29 -2.95 -5.26
C LYS A 101 11.23 -2.83 -6.45
N THR A 102 12.19 -3.75 -6.59
CA THR A 102 13.10 -3.78 -7.74
C THR A 102 12.34 -3.94 -9.07
N LYS A 103 11.19 -4.61 -9.04
CA LYS A 103 10.31 -4.81 -10.21
C LYS A 103 9.31 -3.66 -10.45
N GLY A 104 9.36 -2.61 -9.63
CA GLY A 104 8.60 -1.38 -9.80
C GLY A 104 7.15 -1.42 -9.33
N PHE A 105 6.76 -2.37 -8.48
CA PHE A 105 5.41 -2.37 -7.89
C PHE A 105 5.29 -1.29 -6.82
N THR A 106 4.20 -0.52 -6.86
CA THR A 106 3.93 0.57 -5.90
C THR A 106 2.78 0.24 -4.95
N GLY A 107 1.83 -0.59 -5.38
CA GLY A 107 0.66 -0.99 -4.60
C GLY A 107 0.32 -2.47 -4.73
N LEU A 108 -0.32 -3.02 -3.70
CA LEU A 108 -0.72 -4.43 -3.64
C LEU A 108 -2.16 -4.57 -3.12
N HIS A 109 -2.93 -5.42 -3.78
CA HIS A 109 -4.17 -5.98 -3.24
C HIS A 109 -3.85 -7.25 -2.48
N ILE A 110 -4.38 -7.41 -1.27
CA ILE A 110 -4.04 -8.54 -0.42
C ILE A 110 -5.18 -9.56 -0.49
N ARG A 111 -4.83 -10.82 -0.78
CA ARG A 111 -5.74 -11.96 -0.72
C ARG A 111 -5.24 -12.94 0.33
N VAL A 112 -5.93 -12.98 1.47
CA VAL A 112 -5.59 -13.89 2.57
C VAL A 112 -6.28 -15.22 2.33
N ARG A 113 -5.55 -16.33 2.50
CA ARG A 113 -6.07 -17.67 2.31
C ARG A 113 -5.64 -18.58 3.46
N ALA A 114 -6.61 -19.17 4.16
CA ALA A 114 -6.37 -20.31 5.04
C ALA A 114 -6.42 -21.63 4.25
N VAL A 115 -6.17 -22.77 4.92
CA VAL A 115 -6.24 -24.10 4.30
C VAL A 115 -7.61 -24.35 3.65
N GLY A 116 -8.69 -23.98 4.35
CA GLY A 116 -10.06 -24.07 3.88
C GLY A 116 -10.51 -25.49 3.52
N GLY A 117 -11.59 -25.58 2.74
CA GLY A 117 -12.22 -26.85 2.38
C GLY A 117 -12.73 -27.59 3.62
N VAL A 118 -12.26 -28.83 3.79
CA VAL A 118 -12.50 -29.66 5.00
C VAL A 118 -11.54 -29.34 6.17
N GLY A 119 -10.53 -28.50 5.90
CA GLY A 119 -9.50 -28.10 6.85
C GLY A 119 -9.92 -26.93 7.75
N SER A 120 -8.93 -26.25 8.33
CA SER A 120 -9.18 -25.03 9.08
C SER A 120 -9.51 -23.89 8.14
N ARG A 121 -10.59 -23.17 8.45
CA ARG A 121 -10.97 -21.92 7.78
C ARG A 121 -10.30 -20.70 8.40
N VAL A 122 -9.76 -20.85 9.61
CA VAL A 122 -9.09 -19.77 10.33
C VAL A 122 -7.68 -19.62 9.76
N PRO A 123 -7.28 -18.41 9.30
CA PRO A 123 -5.90 -18.13 8.88
C PRO A 123 -4.92 -18.41 10.01
N GLY A 124 -3.72 -18.89 9.64
CA GLY A 124 -2.64 -19.13 10.59
C GLY A 124 -2.11 -17.85 11.25
N PRO A 125 -1.26 -18.00 12.28
CA PRO A 125 -0.71 -16.87 13.04
C PRO A 125 0.19 -15.94 12.21
N GLY A 126 0.74 -16.41 11.09
CA GLY A 126 1.60 -15.62 10.21
C GLY A 126 0.85 -14.62 9.32
N ALA A 127 -0.48 -14.74 9.14
CA ALA A 127 -1.25 -13.89 8.24
C ALA A 127 -1.15 -12.40 8.61
N GLN A 128 -1.48 -12.06 9.85
CA GLN A 128 -1.49 -10.68 10.32
C GLN A 128 -0.08 -10.07 10.35
N ALA A 129 0.93 -10.88 10.67
CA ALA A 129 2.33 -10.46 10.67
C ALA A 129 2.83 -10.13 9.25
N ALA A 130 2.47 -10.96 8.26
CA ALA A 130 2.80 -10.72 6.86
C ALA A 130 2.16 -9.44 6.31
N ILE A 131 0.86 -9.22 6.56
CA ILE A 131 0.15 -8.00 6.13
C ILE A 131 0.84 -6.75 6.70
N ARG A 132 1.17 -6.79 8.00
CA ARG A 132 1.84 -5.68 8.67
C ARG A 132 3.24 -5.44 8.11
N ALA A 133 3.98 -6.49 7.77
CA ALA A 133 5.31 -6.38 7.19
C ALA A 133 5.26 -5.80 5.76
N LEU A 134 4.29 -6.21 4.93
CA LEU A 134 4.07 -5.61 3.60
C LEU A 134 3.72 -4.12 3.69
N ALA A 135 2.91 -3.72 4.67
CA ALA A 135 2.60 -2.32 4.94
C ALA A 135 3.87 -1.51 5.30
N ARG A 136 4.69 -2.04 6.22
CA ARG A 136 5.97 -1.44 6.62
C ARG A 136 6.99 -1.45 5.49
N GLY A 137 6.86 -2.41 4.58
CA GLY A 137 7.61 -2.47 3.34
C GLY A 137 7.37 -1.27 2.42
N GLY A 138 6.38 -0.42 2.67
CA GLY A 138 6.15 0.81 1.93
C GLY A 138 5.31 0.63 0.66
N PHE A 139 4.60 -0.49 0.52
CA PHE A 139 3.56 -0.63 -0.50
C PHE A 139 2.28 0.06 -0.07
N LYS A 140 1.59 0.66 -1.05
CA LYS A 140 0.21 1.09 -0.87
C LYS A 140 -0.69 -0.14 -0.78
N ILE A 141 -1.33 -0.36 0.36
CA ILE A 141 -2.28 -1.47 0.52
C ILE A 141 -3.64 -1.02 -0.04
N GLY A 142 -4.15 -1.80 -0.99
CA GLY A 142 -5.51 -1.61 -1.51
C GLY A 142 -6.52 -2.47 -0.75
N LYS A 143 -7.36 -3.19 -1.50
CA LYS A 143 -8.35 -4.11 -0.93
C LYS A 143 -7.69 -5.30 -0.23
N ILE A 144 -8.25 -5.71 0.89
CA ILE A 144 -7.88 -6.91 1.64
C ILE A 144 -9.09 -7.84 1.61
N ASP A 145 -8.97 -8.95 0.91
CA ASP A 145 -10.03 -9.94 0.76
C ASP A 145 -9.62 -11.28 1.41
N ASP A 146 -10.56 -11.94 2.08
CA ASP A 146 -10.40 -13.35 2.48
C ASP A 146 -10.89 -14.25 1.34
N VAL A 147 -9.97 -15.02 0.76
CA VAL A 147 -10.22 -15.98 -0.32
C VAL A 147 -10.04 -17.42 0.16
N THR A 148 -10.25 -17.65 1.46
CA THR A 148 -10.28 -19.01 2.02
C THR A 148 -11.39 -19.82 1.33
N PRO A 149 -11.07 -21.00 0.76
CA PRO A 149 -12.07 -21.77 0.02
C PRO A 149 -13.13 -22.34 0.98
N ILE A 150 -14.37 -21.89 0.81
CA ILE A 150 -15.55 -22.36 1.54
C ILE A 150 -16.39 -23.21 0.58
N PRO A 151 -16.48 -24.53 0.78
CA PRO A 151 -17.28 -25.38 -0.07
C PRO A 151 -18.76 -25.31 0.33
N HIS A 152 -19.68 -25.44 -0.64
CA HIS A 152 -21.12 -25.47 -0.39
C HIS A 152 -21.53 -26.68 0.46
N ASP A 153 -20.92 -27.84 0.22
CA ASP A 153 -20.97 -29.02 1.07
C ASP A 153 -19.56 -29.62 1.21
N THR A 154 -19.30 -30.30 2.32
CA THR A 154 -17.96 -30.81 2.66
C THR A 154 -17.85 -32.30 2.43
N THR A 155 -16.69 -32.74 1.92
CA THR A 155 -16.33 -34.15 1.98
C THR A 155 -15.93 -34.55 3.41
N ARG A 156 -15.86 -35.85 3.69
CA ARG A 156 -15.47 -36.35 5.01
C ARG A 156 -14.07 -35.85 5.41
N LYS A 157 -13.99 -35.12 6.52
CA LYS A 157 -12.72 -34.62 7.07
C LYS A 157 -11.78 -35.77 7.45
N LYS A 158 -10.46 -35.56 7.30
CA LYS A 158 -9.43 -36.50 7.74
C LYS A 158 -9.57 -36.80 9.23
N GLY A 159 -9.80 -38.07 9.56
CA GLY A 159 -10.00 -38.56 10.93
C GLY A 159 -11.11 -39.60 11.04
N GLY A 160 -11.12 -40.36 12.14
CA GLY A 160 -12.24 -41.21 12.49
C GLY A 160 -13.46 -40.40 12.92
N LYS A 161 -14.62 -41.05 13.12
CA LYS A 161 -15.83 -40.40 13.68
C LYS A 161 -15.56 -39.69 15.01
N ARG A 162 -14.60 -40.23 15.78
CA ARG A 162 -14.19 -39.71 17.10
C ARG A 162 -13.10 -38.63 17.02
N GLY A 163 -12.71 -38.20 15.81
CA GLY A 163 -11.66 -37.20 15.60
C GLY A 163 -10.23 -37.70 15.87
N ARG A 164 -9.29 -36.76 15.98
CA ARG A 164 -7.91 -37.01 16.41
C ARG A 164 -7.89 -37.17 17.93
N ARG A 165 -7.37 -38.29 18.43
CA ARG A 165 -7.06 -38.51 19.84
C ARG A 165 -5.57 -38.28 20.03
N VAL A 166 -5.21 -37.48 21.03
CA VAL A 166 -3.84 -37.16 21.42
C VAL A 166 -3.58 -37.84 22.75
#